data_AF-A0A4R8GHY4-F1
#
_entry.id   AF-A0A4R8GHY4-F1
#
_cell.length_a   1.000
_cell.length_b   1.000
_cell.length_c   1.000
_cell.angle_alpha   90.00
_cell.angle_beta   90.00
_cell.angle_gamma   90.00
#
_symmetry.space_group_name_H-M   'P 1'
#
loop_
_entity.id
_entity.type
_entity.pdbx_description
1 polymer ?
#
loop_
_entity_poly.entity_id
_entity_poly.type
_entity_poly.pdbx_seq_one_letter_code
_entity_poly.pdbx_strand_id
1 'polypeptide(L)'
;MILNIILAVVITLIFYIKSRLNFKLKILFHPIVLTPILGLIFGEEGFSTGVTVGVIVELIWGSKLIGYKLGLKYSLLLSLLTVSLISLTGNISLFFNLSLILILVFAFQESFSWAEEKSYFIGIVFIFNMIMLSSNYLIKELLGLIPAQFLNDLAVSGGALIPIVGLSMFLIQAIQFTIKEDGIWYYSYVISVVVTSVLLLNSFYWAILLFPISCYLLYYLFKLIETSSLRYCLRNIVIILVILTVPMIVEWNSPLIEGEIEYFLWIEVILTLYAILMSKLTAIEGYFIMILIGIISSKLGLFI
;
A
#
# COMPACT_ATOMS: atom_id res chain seq x y z
N MET A 1 -12.31 -2.06 -24.76
CA MET A 1 -11.05 -2.15 -25.56
C MET A 1 -10.31 -0.81 -25.64
N ILE A 2 -10.90 0.27 -26.17
CA ILE A 2 -10.22 1.58 -26.29
C ILE A 2 -9.78 2.12 -24.91
N LEU A 3 -10.65 2.08 -23.89
CA LEU A 3 -10.30 2.51 -22.52
C LEU A 3 -9.11 1.73 -21.95
N ASN A 4 -9.06 0.41 -22.16
CA ASN A 4 -7.96 -0.44 -21.69
C ASN A 4 -6.62 -0.03 -22.33
N ILE A 5 -6.63 0.31 -23.62
CA ILE A 5 -5.45 0.81 -24.33
C ILE A 5 -5.01 2.16 -23.73
N ILE A 6 -5.95 3.08 -23.52
CA ILE A 6 -5.65 4.39 -22.92
C ILE A 6 -5.03 4.21 -21.54
N LEU A 7 -5.62 3.39 -20.68
CA LEU A 7 -5.10 3.10 -19.35
C LEU A 7 -3.70 2.47 -19.41
N ALA A 8 -3.47 1.49 -20.30
CA ALA A 8 -2.16 0.89 -20.47
C ALA A 8 -1.10 1.92 -20.88
N VAL A 9 -1.45 2.82 -21.80
CA VAL A 9 -0.58 3.92 -22.24
C VAL A 9 -0.29 4.88 -21.08
N VAL A 10 -1.32 5.32 -20.34
CA VAL A 10 -1.18 6.24 -19.21
C VAL A 10 -0.29 5.65 -18.11
N ILE A 11 -0.57 4.41 -17.68
CA ILE A 11 0.22 3.73 -16.64
C ILE A 11 1.68 3.59 -17.11
N THR A 12 1.90 3.16 -18.36
CA THR A 12 3.25 3.01 -18.91
C THR A 12 3.99 4.34 -19.00
N LEU A 13 3.32 5.42 -19.39
CA LEU A 13 3.90 6.77 -19.44
C LEU A 13 4.32 7.25 -18.05
N ILE A 14 3.54 6.96 -17.00
CA ILE A 14 3.92 7.28 -15.62
C ILE A 14 5.27 6.61 -15.27
N PHE A 15 5.46 5.35 -15.62
CA PHE A 15 6.73 4.64 -15.39
C PHE A 15 7.87 5.17 -16.25
N TYR A 16 7.59 5.50 -17.51
CA TYR A 16 8.56 6.15 -18.40
C TYR A 16 9.06 7.48 -17.81
N ILE A 17 8.15 8.36 -17.39
CA ILE A 17 8.47 9.65 -16.79
C ILE A 17 9.24 9.44 -15.48
N LYS A 18 8.78 8.54 -14.60
CA LYS A 18 9.47 8.21 -13.34
C LYS A 18 10.93 7.82 -13.54
N SER A 19 11.24 7.07 -14.59
CA SER A 19 12.61 6.62 -14.90
C SER A 19 13.55 7.77 -15.31
N ARG A 20 12.99 8.85 -15.88
CA ARG A 20 13.74 10.02 -16.37
C ARG A 20 13.89 11.13 -15.33
N LEU A 21 13.13 11.07 -14.23
CA LEU A 21 13.11 12.11 -13.22
C LEU A 21 14.19 11.93 -12.15
N ASN A 22 14.73 13.08 -11.71
CA ASN A 22 15.64 13.14 -10.57
C ASN A 22 14.97 12.61 -9.30
N PHE A 23 15.77 12.02 -8.40
CA PHE A 23 15.32 11.40 -7.14
C PHE A 23 14.31 12.26 -6.37
N LYS A 24 14.52 13.58 -6.33
CA LYS A 24 13.60 14.54 -5.73
C LYS A 24 12.18 14.40 -6.29
N LEU A 25 11.99 14.53 -7.60
CA LEU A 25 10.63 14.50 -8.18
C LEU A 25 9.96 13.12 -8.10
N LYS A 26 10.70 12.05 -7.75
CA LYS A 26 10.14 10.71 -7.58
C LYS A 26 9.14 10.61 -6.42
N ILE A 27 9.13 11.56 -5.48
CA ILE A 27 8.13 11.57 -4.40
C ILE A 27 6.70 11.76 -4.90
N LEU A 28 6.53 12.37 -6.08
CA LEU A 28 5.23 12.49 -6.74
C LEU A 28 4.75 11.17 -7.35
N PHE A 29 5.63 10.16 -7.45
CA PHE A 29 5.36 8.85 -8.05
C PHE A 29 5.12 7.77 -6.99
N HIS A 30 4.40 8.16 -5.94
CA HIS A 30 3.99 7.32 -4.85
C HIS A 30 2.52 6.89 -5.02
N PRO A 31 2.18 5.64 -4.68
CA PRO A 31 0.81 5.14 -4.67
C PRO A 31 -0.20 6.11 -4.03
N ILE A 32 0.11 6.70 -2.88
CA ILE A 32 -0.79 7.62 -2.16
C ILE A 32 -1.17 8.88 -2.95
N VAL A 33 -0.37 9.25 -3.96
CA VAL A 33 -0.60 10.43 -4.81
C VAL A 33 -1.22 10.07 -6.15
N LEU A 34 -0.59 9.16 -6.90
CA LEU A 34 -0.99 8.89 -8.28
C LEU A 34 -2.20 7.96 -8.39
N THR A 35 -2.41 7.09 -7.41
CA THR A 35 -3.52 6.12 -7.45
C THR A 35 -4.89 6.81 -7.35
N PRO A 36 -5.10 7.77 -6.43
CA PRO A 36 -6.31 8.60 -6.43
C PRO A 36 -6.49 9.38 -7.73
N ILE A 37 -5.41 10.00 -8.25
CA ILE A 37 -5.46 10.81 -9.48
C ILE A 37 -5.89 9.96 -10.68
N LEU A 38 -5.36 8.74 -10.82
CA LEU A 38 -5.83 7.81 -11.85
C LEU A 38 -7.31 7.42 -11.62
N GLY A 39 -7.71 7.23 -10.36
CA GLY A 39 -9.09 6.94 -9.96
C GLY A 39 -10.11 7.97 -10.46
N LEU A 40 -9.73 9.24 -10.59
CA LEU A 40 -10.59 10.31 -11.14
C LEU A 40 -11.10 10.02 -12.56
N ILE A 41 -10.36 9.21 -13.35
CA ILE A 41 -10.80 8.79 -14.69
C ILE A 41 -12.14 8.03 -14.62
N PHE A 42 -12.42 7.39 -13.49
CA PHE A 42 -13.63 6.60 -13.24
C PHE A 42 -14.67 7.33 -12.37
N GLY A 43 -14.50 8.63 -12.12
CA GLY A 43 -15.41 9.44 -11.30
C GLY A 43 -15.11 9.41 -9.79
N GLU A 44 -16.06 9.88 -8.99
CA GLU A 44 -15.91 10.05 -7.53
C GLU A 44 -15.68 8.72 -6.80
N GLU A 45 -16.42 7.67 -7.17
CA GLU A 45 -16.24 6.32 -6.62
C GLU A 45 -14.84 5.76 -6.95
N GLY A 46 -14.36 6.01 -8.17
CA GLY A 46 -13.01 5.64 -8.59
C GLY A 46 -11.92 6.38 -7.82
N PHE A 47 -12.14 7.67 -7.53
CA PHE A 47 -11.25 8.46 -6.68
C PHE A 47 -11.19 7.92 -5.25
N SER A 48 -12.33 7.67 -4.62
CA SER A 48 -12.41 7.10 -3.27
C SER A 48 -11.71 5.73 -3.20
N THR A 49 -11.99 4.85 -4.17
CA THR A 49 -11.29 3.57 -4.32
C THR A 49 -9.78 3.77 -4.47
N GLY A 50 -9.37 4.77 -5.25
CA GLY A 50 -7.98 5.13 -5.45
C GLY A 50 -7.28 5.65 -4.19
N VAL A 51 -7.99 6.35 -3.32
CA VAL A 51 -7.52 6.75 -1.99
C VAL A 51 -7.27 5.51 -1.14
N THR A 52 -8.25 4.62 -1.01
CA THR A 52 -8.12 3.40 -0.21
C THR A 52 -6.95 2.53 -0.69
N VAL A 53 -6.89 2.22 -1.99
CA VAL A 53 -5.81 1.41 -2.57
C VAL A 53 -4.46 2.11 -2.44
N GLY A 54 -4.41 3.43 -2.70
CA GLY A 54 -3.21 4.24 -2.58
C GLY A 54 -2.62 4.19 -1.18
N VAL A 55 -3.44 4.41 -0.15
CA VAL A 55 -3.04 4.36 1.27
C VAL A 55 -2.55 2.96 1.65
N ILE A 56 -3.32 1.91 1.33
CA ILE A 56 -2.95 0.52 1.65
C ILE A 56 -1.58 0.16 1.06
N VAL A 57 -1.39 0.42 -0.23
CA VAL A 57 -0.15 0.07 -0.93
C VAL A 57 1.03 0.91 -0.43
N GLU A 58 0.81 2.17 -0.09
CA GLU A 58 1.83 3.06 0.48
C GLU A 58 2.31 2.59 1.86
N LEU A 59 1.37 2.23 2.75
CA LEU A 59 1.69 1.77 4.10
C LEU A 59 2.50 0.47 4.08
N ILE A 60 2.19 -0.47 3.19
CA ILE A 60 2.85 -1.78 3.17
C ILE A 60 4.17 -1.75 2.37
N TRP A 61 4.17 -1.14 1.19
CA TRP A 61 5.29 -1.23 0.25
C TRP A 61 5.86 0.11 -0.18
N GLY A 62 5.28 1.24 0.23
CA GLY A 62 5.75 2.57 -0.16
C GLY A 62 7.17 2.87 0.33
N SER A 63 7.56 2.33 1.49
CA SER A 63 8.92 2.49 2.05
C SER A 63 10.02 2.12 1.05
N LYS A 64 9.78 1.11 0.20
CA LYS A 64 10.73 0.67 -0.83
C LYS A 64 11.05 1.68 -1.90
N LEU A 65 10.13 2.59 -2.19
CA LEU A 65 10.32 3.66 -3.15
C LEU A 65 11.44 4.62 -2.73
N ILE A 66 11.90 4.51 -1.47
CA ILE A 66 12.90 5.37 -0.85
C ILE A 66 14.23 4.65 -0.55
N GLY A 67 14.40 3.40 -1.02
CA GLY A 67 15.74 2.74 -1.03
C GLY A 67 15.83 1.40 -0.32
N TYR A 68 14.72 0.75 0.03
CA TYR A 68 14.75 -0.52 0.79
C TYR A 68 14.90 -1.76 -0.09
N LYS A 69 15.81 -2.66 0.32
CA LYS A 69 16.27 -3.81 -0.46
C LYS A 69 15.27 -5.00 -0.57
N LEU A 70 14.33 -5.20 0.37
CA LEU A 70 13.54 -6.46 0.47
C LEU A 70 12.01 -6.27 0.36
N GLY A 71 11.34 -6.92 -0.64
CA GLY A 71 9.88 -6.88 -0.93
C GLY A 71 9.47 -6.29 -2.32
N LEU A 72 8.24 -5.78 -2.50
CA LEU A 72 7.69 -5.35 -3.82
C LEU A 72 8.21 -4.00 -4.35
N LYS A 73 9.01 -4.01 -5.42
CA LYS A 73 9.61 -2.85 -6.11
C LYS A 73 8.61 -2.03 -6.90
N TYR A 74 7.64 -2.69 -7.56
CA TYR A 74 6.65 -2.05 -8.43
C TYR A 74 5.32 -1.79 -7.71
N SER A 75 5.37 -1.25 -6.49
CA SER A 75 4.17 -0.94 -5.69
C SER A 75 3.22 0.05 -6.38
N LEU A 76 3.74 1.04 -7.09
CA LEU A 76 2.93 1.94 -7.92
C LEU A 76 2.21 1.20 -9.06
N LEU A 77 2.80 0.13 -9.61
CA LEU A 77 2.19 -0.63 -10.70
C LEU A 77 1.01 -1.43 -10.15
N LEU A 78 1.22 -2.06 -8.99
CA LEU A 78 0.18 -2.74 -8.23
C LEU A 78 -1.02 -1.82 -7.98
N SER A 79 -0.81 -0.64 -7.41
CA SER A 79 -1.91 0.26 -7.05
C SER A 79 -2.69 0.79 -8.27
N LEU A 80 -2.01 1.22 -9.33
CA LEU A 80 -2.63 1.74 -10.55
C LEU A 80 -3.44 0.66 -11.30
N LEU A 81 -2.89 -0.55 -11.42
CA LEU A 81 -3.60 -1.68 -12.02
C LEU A 81 -4.79 -2.11 -11.17
N THR A 82 -4.66 -2.04 -9.84
CA THR A 82 -5.73 -2.44 -8.91
C THR A 82 -6.94 -1.54 -9.05
N VAL A 83 -6.76 -0.22 -9.00
CA VAL A 83 -7.87 0.71 -9.23
C VAL A 83 -8.48 0.52 -10.61
N SER A 84 -7.64 0.41 -11.65
CA SER A 84 -8.13 0.23 -13.02
C SER A 84 -8.98 -1.03 -13.17
N LEU A 85 -8.54 -2.17 -12.62
CA LEU A 85 -9.24 -3.44 -12.75
C LEU A 85 -10.48 -3.53 -11.86
N ILE A 86 -10.47 -2.95 -10.66
CA ILE A 86 -11.67 -2.85 -9.82
C ILE A 86 -12.75 -2.06 -10.55
N SER A 87 -12.40 -0.89 -11.10
CA SER A 87 -13.37 -0.07 -11.85
C SER A 87 -13.85 -0.76 -13.12
N LEU A 88 -12.97 -1.47 -13.86
CA LEU A 88 -13.35 -2.21 -15.07
C LEU A 88 -14.16 -3.48 -14.80
N THR A 89 -14.07 -4.06 -13.60
CA THR A 89 -14.85 -5.25 -13.20
C THR A 89 -16.19 -4.89 -12.55
N GLY A 90 -16.45 -3.60 -12.29
CA GLY A 90 -17.68 -3.11 -11.69
C GLY A 90 -17.65 -3.11 -10.15
N ASN A 91 -16.50 -2.83 -9.55
CA ASN A 91 -16.31 -2.68 -8.10
C ASN A 91 -16.67 -3.94 -7.27
N ILE A 92 -16.56 -5.14 -7.86
CA ILE A 92 -17.03 -6.39 -7.24
C ILE A 92 -16.24 -6.75 -5.96
N SER A 93 -14.90 -6.64 -5.98
CA SER A 93 -14.09 -6.90 -4.78
C SER A 93 -12.72 -6.21 -4.88
N LEU A 94 -12.44 -5.30 -3.95
CA LEU A 94 -11.16 -4.58 -3.90
C LEU A 94 -10.00 -5.51 -3.53
N PHE A 95 -10.16 -6.27 -2.44
CA PHE A 95 -9.07 -7.07 -1.88
C PHE A 95 -8.73 -8.30 -2.72
N PHE A 96 -9.70 -8.86 -3.43
CA PHE A 96 -9.45 -9.93 -4.38
C PHE A 96 -8.60 -9.42 -5.55
N ASN A 97 -9.01 -8.30 -6.16
CA ASN A 97 -8.25 -7.66 -7.24
C ASN A 97 -6.84 -7.28 -6.76
N LEU A 98 -6.72 -6.68 -5.58
CA LEU A 98 -5.42 -6.33 -4.99
C LEU A 98 -4.53 -7.57 -4.81
N SER A 99 -5.06 -8.68 -4.27
CA SER A 99 -4.31 -9.92 -4.06
C SER A 99 -3.85 -10.55 -5.38
N LEU A 100 -4.76 -10.64 -6.37
CA LEU A 100 -4.45 -11.17 -7.69
C LEU A 100 -3.35 -10.35 -8.37
N ILE A 101 -3.47 -9.03 -8.34
CA ILE A 101 -2.51 -8.12 -8.98
C ILE A 101 -1.19 -8.12 -8.22
N LEU A 102 -1.20 -8.27 -6.89
CA LEU A 102 0.02 -8.42 -6.09
C LEU A 102 0.82 -9.64 -6.55
N ILE A 103 0.17 -10.80 -6.70
CA ILE A 103 0.82 -12.03 -7.18
C ILE A 103 1.42 -11.81 -8.57
N LEU A 104 0.66 -11.20 -9.48
CA LEU A 104 1.09 -11.01 -10.87
C LEU A 104 2.19 -9.96 -11.02
N VAL A 105 2.13 -8.87 -10.26
CA VAL A 105 3.19 -7.84 -10.24
C VAL A 105 4.46 -8.39 -9.57
N PHE A 106 4.33 -9.23 -8.55
CA PHE A 106 5.47 -9.91 -7.95
C PHE A 106 6.11 -10.91 -8.94
N ALA A 107 5.30 -11.72 -9.63
CA ALA A 107 5.80 -12.62 -10.68
C ALA A 107 6.48 -11.85 -11.82
N PHE A 108 5.91 -10.71 -12.22
CA PHE A 108 6.52 -9.80 -13.19
C PHE A 108 7.88 -9.28 -12.70
N GLN A 109 7.98 -8.87 -11.43
CA GLN A 109 9.23 -8.40 -10.85
C GLN A 109 10.31 -9.47 -10.91
N GLU A 110 10.03 -10.67 -10.42
CA GLU A 110 11.02 -11.75 -10.39
C GLU A 110 11.44 -12.16 -11.81
N SER A 111 10.51 -12.17 -12.75
CA SER A 111 10.77 -12.60 -14.14
C SER A 111 11.52 -11.55 -14.98
N PHE A 112 11.33 -10.25 -14.70
CA PHE A 112 11.80 -9.17 -15.58
C PHE A 112 12.71 -8.14 -14.90
N SER A 113 13.06 -8.31 -13.62
CA SER A 113 13.98 -7.41 -12.90
C SER A 113 15.34 -7.24 -13.60
N TRP A 114 15.86 -8.30 -14.24
CA TRP A 114 17.11 -8.27 -15.01
C TRP A 114 17.08 -7.33 -16.23
N ALA A 115 15.88 -7.01 -16.72
CA ALA A 115 15.69 -6.18 -17.91
C ALA A 115 15.52 -4.70 -17.57
N GLU A 116 15.49 -4.29 -16.30
CA GLU A 116 15.10 -2.94 -15.89
C GLU A 116 15.98 -1.82 -16.46
N GLU A 117 17.28 -2.07 -16.62
CA GLU A 117 18.23 -1.12 -17.20
C GLU A 117 18.21 -1.12 -18.74
N LYS A 118 17.44 -2.01 -19.36
CA LYS A 118 17.38 -2.16 -20.81
C LYS A 118 16.35 -1.19 -21.40
N SER A 119 16.66 -0.67 -22.59
CA SER A 119 15.79 0.27 -23.31
C SER A 119 14.38 -0.25 -23.59
N TYR A 120 14.22 -1.58 -23.71
CA TYR A 120 12.94 -2.23 -23.99
C TYR A 120 12.09 -2.52 -22.75
N PHE A 121 12.57 -2.23 -21.53
CA PHE A 121 11.82 -2.52 -20.30
C PHE A 121 10.45 -1.84 -20.24
N ILE A 122 10.37 -0.59 -20.70
CA ILE A 122 9.11 0.15 -20.78
C ILE A 122 8.11 -0.54 -21.72
N GLY A 123 8.60 -1.15 -22.81
CA GLY A 123 7.77 -1.97 -23.71
C GLY A 123 7.24 -3.23 -23.02
N ILE A 124 8.05 -3.87 -22.18
CA ILE A 124 7.61 -5.02 -21.36
C ILE A 124 6.51 -4.60 -20.38
N VAL A 125 6.67 -3.46 -19.70
CA VAL A 125 5.64 -2.90 -18.80
C VAL A 125 4.35 -2.60 -19.58
N PHE A 126 4.45 -2.06 -20.79
CA PHE A 126 3.30 -1.80 -21.65
C PHE A 126 2.54 -3.08 -22.00
N ILE A 127 3.26 -4.13 -22.44
CA ILE A 127 2.67 -5.42 -22.80
C ILE A 127 1.99 -6.04 -21.57
N PHE A 128 2.64 -5.99 -20.40
CA PHE A 128 2.06 -6.48 -19.15
C PHE A 128 0.76 -5.74 -18.81
N ASN A 129 0.76 -4.40 -18.86
CA ASN A 129 -0.45 -3.59 -18.63
C ASN A 129 -1.58 -3.94 -19.61
N MET A 130 -1.25 -4.11 -20.89
CA MET A 130 -2.22 -4.49 -21.92
C MET A 130 -2.85 -5.86 -21.64
N ILE A 131 -2.06 -6.86 -21.28
CA ILE A 131 -2.54 -8.20 -20.93
C ILE A 131 -3.46 -8.12 -19.71
N MET A 132 -3.02 -7.45 -18.65
CA MET A 132 -3.77 -7.31 -17.40
C MET A 132 -5.12 -6.63 -17.63
N LEU A 133 -5.13 -5.47 -18.29
CA LEU A 133 -6.36 -4.70 -18.50
C LEU A 133 -7.31 -5.37 -19.48
N SER A 134 -6.80 -6.14 -20.45
CA SER A 134 -7.61 -6.92 -21.38
C SER A 134 -8.19 -8.20 -20.75
N SER A 135 -7.65 -8.62 -19.59
CA SER A 135 -8.15 -9.78 -18.84
C SER A 135 -9.33 -9.45 -17.93
N ASN A 136 -9.87 -8.21 -17.98
CA ASN A 136 -10.97 -7.78 -17.12
C ASN A 136 -12.21 -8.68 -17.19
N TYR A 137 -12.57 -9.20 -18.38
CA TYR A 137 -13.68 -10.14 -18.54
C TYR A 137 -13.42 -11.47 -17.82
N LEU A 138 -12.22 -12.03 -17.96
CA LEU A 138 -11.82 -13.26 -17.27
C LEU A 138 -11.81 -13.08 -15.75
N ILE A 139 -11.30 -11.94 -15.27
CA ILE A 139 -11.31 -11.61 -13.83
C ILE A 139 -12.75 -11.48 -13.33
N LYS A 140 -13.65 -10.86 -14.12
CA LYS A 140 -15.07 -10.74 -13.78
C LYS A 140 -15.77 -12.10 -13.70
N GLU A 141 -15.51 -13.00 -14.63
CA GLU A 141 -16.02 -14.37 -14.60
C GLU A 141 -15.49 -15.13 -13.38
N LEU A 142 -14.19 -15.03 -13.11
CA LEU A 142 -13.57 -15.67 -11.95
C LEU A 142 -14.15 -15.16 -10.63
N LEU A 143 -14.39 -13.85 -10.52
CA LEU A 143 -15.10 -13.25 -9.38
C LEU A 143 -16.53 -13.78 -9.23
N GLY A 144 -17.22 -14.07 -10.33
CA GLY A 144 -18.55 -14.67 -10.31
C GLY A 144 -18.58 -16.14 -9.84
N LEU A 145 -17.45 -16.85 -9.92
CA LEU A 145 -17.31 -18.22 -9.43
C LEU A 145 -17.00 -18.29 -7.93
N ILE A 146 -16.42 -17.22 -7.36
CA ILE A 146 -16.04 -17.19 -5.95
C ILE A 146 -17.30 -16.95 -5.10
N PRO A 147 -17.53 -17.75 -4.04
CA PRO A 147 -18.65 -17.52 -3.13
C PRO A 147 -18.63 -16.11 -2.53
N ALA A 148 -19.77 -15.41 -2.55
CA ALA A 148 -19.87 -14.05 -2.01
C ALA A 148 -19.47 -13.96 -0.53
N GLN A 149 -19.72 -15.02 0.26
CA GLN A 149 -19.26 -15.12 1.65
C GLN A 149 -17.73 -14.99 1.75
N PHE A 150 -16.97 -15.68 0.90
CA PHE A 150 -15.51 -15.58 0.90
C PHE A 150 -15.03 -14.17 0.53
N LEU A 151 -15.72 -13.50 -0.39
CA LEU A 151 -15.38 -12.11 -0.76
C LEU A 151 -15.65 -11.13 0.39
N ASN A 152 -16.70 -11.37 1.19
CA ASN A 152 -16.99 -10.59 2.38
C ASN A 152 -15.95 -10.84 3.48
N ASP A 153 -15.60 -12.10 3.77
CA ASP A 153 -14.55 -12.45 4.74
C ASP A 153 -13.22 -11.78 4.36
N LEU A 154 -12.89 -11.77 3.06
CA LEU A 154 -11.71 -11.10 2.52
C LEU A 154 -11.79 -9.57 2.66
N ALA A 155 -12.99 -8.98 2.54
CA ALA A 155 -13.20 -7.55 2.69
C ALA A 155 -13.04 -7.09 4.15
N VAL A 156 -13.60 -7.85 5.10
CA VAL A 156 -13.44 -7.60 6.54
C VAL A 156 -11.98 -7.72 6.95
N SER A 157 -11.33 -8.82 6.53
CA SER A 157 -9.89 -9.03 6.75
C SER A 157 -9.05 -7.94 6.10
N GLY A 158 -9.48 -7.48 4.93
CA GLY A 158 -8.73 -6.54 4.12
C GLY A 158 -8.78 -5.10 4.61
N GLY A 159 -9.93 -4.64 5.09
CA GLY A 159 -10.15 -3.24 5.47
C GLY A 159 -9.34 -2.81 6.69
N ALA A 160 -9.36 -3.61 7.75
CA ALA A 160 -8.75 -3.25 9.03
C ALA A 160 -7.33 -3.84 9.21
N LEU A 161 -7.11 -5.11 8.85
CA LEU A 161 -5.88 -5.82 9.22
C LEU A 161 -4.70 -5.50 8.29
N ILE A 162 -4.97 -5.18 7.02
CA ILE A 162 -3.92 -4.96 6.03
C ILE A 162 -3.12 -3.65 6.30
N PRO A 163 -3.74 -2.49 6.60
CA PRO A 163 -3.00 -1.30 6.98
C PRO A 163 -2.12 -1.50 8.23
N ILE A 164 -2.57 -2.35 9.17
CA ILE A 164 -1.84 -2.71 10.40
C ILE A 164 -0.52 -3.44 10.06
N VAL A 165 -0.48 -4.26 9.01
CA VAL A 165 0.77 -4.88 8.53
C VAL A 165 1.80 -3.81 8.12
N GLY A 166 1.36 -2.79 7.38
CA GLY A 166 2.24 -1.68 6.98
C GLY A 166 2.78 -0.89 8.16
N LEU A 167 1.91 -0.55 9.11
CA LEU A 167 2.30 0.12 10.36
C LEU A 167 3.27 -0.74 11.19
N SER A 168 3.02 -2.04 11.29
CA SER A 168 3.90 -3.01 11.96
C SER A 168 5.28 -3.04 11.32
N MET A 169 5.36 -2.98 9.99
CA MET A 169 6.64 -2.89 9.26
C MET A 169 7.39 -1.59 9.59
N PHE A 170 6.70 -0.44 9.68
CA PHE A 170 7.35 0.81 10.12
C PHE A 170 7.86 0.73 11.56
N LEU A 171 7.10 0.10 12.46
CA LEU A 171 7.52 -0.10 13.85
C LEU A 171 8.77 -0.97 13.94
N ILE A 172 8.82 -2.07 13.20
CA ILE A 172 9.97 -2.98 13.16
C ILE A 172 11.20 -2.28 12.57
N GLN A 173 11.03 -1.51 11.49
CA GLN A 173 12.10 -0.69 10.91
C GLN A 173 12.55 0.45 11.83
N ALA A 174 11.73 0.87 12.78
CA ALA A 174 12.13 1.82 13.83
C ALA A 174 12.91 1.13 14.95
N ILE A 175 12.58 -0.12 15.31
CA ILE A 175 13.21 -0.87 16.41
C ILE A 175 14.51 -1.58 15.99
N GLN A 176 14.56 -2.23 14.83
CA GLN A 176 15.68 -3.04 14.37
C GLN A 176 16.66 -2.24 13.49
N PHE A 177 17.77 -1.81 14.09
CA PHE A 177 18.80 -0.97 13.45
C PHE A 177 19.57 -1.62 12.30
N THR A 178 19.65 -2.95 12.28
CA THR A 178 20.43 -3.72 11.30
C THR A 178 19.79 -3.81 9.91
N ILE A 179 18.52 -3.44 9.78
CA ILE A 179 17.75 -3.51 8.53
C ILE A 179 17.89 -2.21 7.71
N LYS A 180 18.56 -1.16 8.23
CA LYS A 180 18.29 0.23 7.83
C LYS A 180 19.46 0.99 7.18
N GLU A 181 19.11 1.86 6.24
CA GLU A 181 19.76 3.17 6.07
C GLU A 181 19.11 4.15 7.08
N ASP A 182 19.79 4.44 8.19
CA ASP A 182 19.32 5.38 9.22
C ASP A 182 19.45 6.84 8.74
N GLY A 183 18.54 7.25 7.84
CA GLY A 183 18.54 8.55 7.19
C GLY A 183 17.36 9.43 7.60
N ILE A 184 17.60 10.73 7.73
CA ILE A 184 16.57 11.75 7.99
C ILE A 184 15.42 11.66 6.98
N TRP A 185 15.74 11.39 5.72
CA TRP A 185 14.77 11.25 4.63
C TRP A 185 13.73 10.14 4.89
N TYR A 186 14.14 9.01 5.49
CA TYR A 186 13.20 7.95 5.87
C TYR A 186 12.21 8.42 6.94
N TYR A 187 12.69 9.06 8.00
CA TYR A 187 11.81 9.51 9.09
C TYR A 187 10.83 10.57 8.60
N SER A 188 11.29 11.53 7.80
CA SER A 188 10.43 12.52 7.15
C SER A 188 9.35 11.87 6.30
N TYR A 189 9.71 10.85 5.53
CA TYR A 189 8.75 10.09 4.73
C TYR A 189 7.74 9.34 5.60
N VAL A 190 8.16 8.55 6.58
CA VAL A 190 7.22 7.73 7.39
C VAL A 190 6.23 8.61 8.13
N ILE A 191 6.71 9.71 8.75
CA ILE A 191 5.83 10.66 9.43
C ILE A 191 4.81 11.22 8.42
N SER A 192 5.26 11.62 7.23
CA SER A 192 4.39 12.18 6.20
C SER A 192 3.36 11.17 5.68
N VAL A 193 3.77 9.91 5.45
CA VAL A 193 2.86 8.84 5.02
C VAL A 193 1.80 8.60 6.06
N VAL A 194 2.17 8.41 7.32
CA VAL A 194 1.22 8.03 8.35
C VAL A 194 0.25 9.18 8.65
N VAL A 195 0.73 10.41 8.75
CA VAL A 195 -0.13 11.60 8.91
C VAL A 195 -1.06 11.76 7.71
N THR A 196 -0.56 11.63 6.48
CA THR A 196 -1.41 11.73 5.28
C THR A 196 -2.44 10.61 5.25
N SER A 197 -2.04 9.38 5.57
CA SER A 197 -2.93 8.21 5.58
C SER A 197 -4.08 8.41 6.58
N VAL A 198 -3.79 8.92 7.77
CA VAL A 198 -4.80 9.28 8.78
C VAL A 198 -5.80 10.31 8.24
N LEU A 199 -5.30 11.39 7.64
CA LEU A 199 -6.17 12.42 7.07
C LEU A 199 -7.04 11.87 5.93
N LEU A 200 -6.47 11.07 5.03
CA LEU A 200 -7.17 10.49 3.89
C LEU A 200 -8.24 9.47 4.31
N LEU A 201 -7.95 8.63 5.31
CA LEU A 201 -8.93 7.69 5.87
C LEU A 201 -10.09 8.43 6.57
N ASN A 202 -9.84 9.63 7.09
CA ASN A 202 -10.86 10.51 7.65
C ASN A 202 -11.46 11.48 6.60
N SER A 203 -11.49 11.08 5.33
CA SER A 203 -12.09 11.83 4.21
C SER A 203 -11.51 13.23 3.92
N PHE A 204 -10.34 13.58 4.47
CA PHE A 204 -9.65 14.83 4.13
C PHE A 204 -8.80 14.66 2.86
N TYR A 205 -9.48 14.54 1.71
CA TYR A 205 -8.85 14.21 0.42
C TYR A 205 -7.79 15.20 -0.09
N TRP A 206 -7.84 16.45 0.37
CA TRP A 206 -6.81 17.45 0.07
C TRP A 206 -5.42 17.07 0.64
N ALA A 207 -5.37 16.14 1.60
CA ALA A 207 -4.13 15.62 2.16
C ALA A 207 -3.23 14.91 1.13
N ILE A 208 -3.74 14.50 -0.03
CA ILE A 208 -2.92 13.99 -1.14
C ILE A 208 -1.81 15.00 -1.51
N LEU A 209 -2.13 16.29 -1.51
CA LEU A 209 -1.16 17.36 -1.81
C LEU A 209 -0.20 17.60 -0.64
N LEU A 210 -0.63 17.32 0.60
CA LEU A 210 0.22 17.46 1.78
C LEU A 210 1.36 16.45 1.80
N PHE A 211 1.19 15.24 1.27
CA PHE A 211 2.22 14.21 1.32
C PHE A 211 3.59 14.67 0.78
N PRO A 212 3.72 15.13 -0.49
CA PRO A 212 5.02 15.58 -0.98
C PRO A 212 5.52 16.82 -0.26
N ILE A 213 4.63 17.77 0.10
CA ILE A 213 4.99 19.02 0.78
C ILE A 213 5.56 18.73 2.17
N SER A 214 4.85 17.95 2.98
CA SER A 214 5.25 17.58 4.33
C SER A 214 6.55 16.78 4.34
N CYS A 215 6.70 15.82 3.42
CA CYS A 215 7.92 15.02 3.36
C CYS A 215 9.15 15.88 3.06
N TYR A 216 9.04 16.83 2.13
CA TYR A 216 10.13 17.77 1.85
C TYR A 216 10.40 18.71 3.00
N LEU A 217 9.36 19.33 3.54
CA LEU A 217 9.48 20.30 4.61
C LEU A 217 10.15 19.68 5.84
N LEU A 218 9.69 18.49 6.25
CA LEU A 218 10.29 17.74 7.36
C LEU A 218 11.74 17.36 7.04
N TYR A 219 12.04 16.91 5.82
CA TYR A 219 13.40 16.55 5.45
C TYR A 219 14.36 17.74 5.57
N TYR A 220 13.97 18.90 5.03
CA TYR A 220 14.80 20.09 5.10
C TYR A 220 14.97 20.60 6.53
N LEU A 221 13.89 20.62 7.32
CA LEU A 221 13.95 21.02 8.73
C LEU A 221 14.87 20.11 9.54
N PHE A 222 14.72 18.80 9.42
CA PHE A 222 15.53 17.85 10.18
C PHE A 222 16.98 17.84 9.72
N LYS A 223 17.25 18.06 8.42
CA LYS A 223 18.61 18.17 7.89
C LYS A 223 19.37 19.37 8.46
N LEU A 224 18.70 20.48 8.76
CA LEU A 224 19.33 21.65 9.37
C LEU A 224 19.80 21.39 10.81
N ILE A 225 19.19 20.42 11.51
CA ILE A 225 19.41 20.13 12.93
C ILE A 225 20.13 18.77 13.08
N GLU A 226 20.73 18.26 12.00
CA GLU A 226 21.26 16.90 11.92
C GLU A 226 22.26 16.59 13.04
N THR A 227 21.77 15.86 14.04
CA THR A 227 22.49 15.42 15.23
C THR A 227 22.10 13.97 15.53
N SER A 228 22.97 13.24 16.23
CA SER A 228 22.68 11.85 16.64
C SER A 228 21.46 11.77 17.57
N SER A 229 21.27 12.77 18.45
CA SER A 229 20.11 12.90 19.33
C SER A 229 18.80 13.11 18.57
N LEU A 230 18.81 13.90 17.48
CA LEU A 230 17.64 14.09 16.64
C LEU A 230 17.17 12.77 16.03
N ARG A 231 18.09 11.93 15.53
CA ARG A 231 17.72 10.61 14.96
C ARG A 231 17.04 9.71 16.00
N TYR A 232 17.55 9.71 17.23
CA TYR A 232 16.91 9.00 18.35
C TYR A 232 15.50 9.56 18.65
N CYS A 233 15.33 10.88 18.65
CA CYS A 233 14.04 11.53 18.85
C CYS A 233 13.04 11.18 17.73
N LEU A 234 13.44 11.30 16.47
CA LEU A 234 12.61 10.96 15.30
C LEU A 234 12.17 9.51 15.31
N ARG A 235 13.04 8.60 15.76
CA ARG A 235 12.70 7.20 15.95
C ARG A 235 11.59 7.02 16.98
N ASN A 236 11.70 7.66 18.13
CA ASN A 236 10.65 7.59 19.16
C ASN A 236 9.34 8.21 18.67
N ILE A 237 9.41 9.31 17.92
CA ILE A 237 8.24 9.92 17.29
C ILE A 237 7.55 8.92 16.36
N VAL A 238 8.29 8.22 15.49
CA VAL A 238 7.70 7.19 14.61
C VAL A 238 7.06 6.06 15.42
N ILE A 239 7.72 5.58 16.48
CA ILE A 239 7.16 4.53 17.35
C ILE A 239 5.84 4.98 17.97
N ILE A 240 5.82 6.15 18.60
CA ILE A 240 4.63 6.73 19.25
C ILE A 240 3.52 6.93 18.21
N LEU A 241 3.87 7.49 17.06
CA LEU A 241 2.93 7.79 15.99
C LEU A 241 2.28 6.50 15.46
N VAL A 242 3.06 5.44 15.22
CA VAL A 242 2.52 4.14 14.83
C VAL A 242 1.56 3.60 15.90
N ILE A 243 1.97 3.58 17.17
CA ILE A 243 1.14 3.09 18.29
C ILE A 243 -0.19 3.85 18.38
N LEU A 244 -0.18 5.17 18.18
CA LEU A 244 -1.39 5.98 18.20
C LEU A 244 -2.28 5.78 16.96
N THR A 245 -1.70 5.50 15.80
CA THR A 245 -2.47 5.33 14.56
C THR A 245 -3.17 3.99 14.42
N VAL A 246 -2.62 2.91 15.00
CA VAL A 246 -3.25 1.58 14.98
C VAL A 246 -4.70 1.59 15.50
N PRO A 247 -4.99 2.10 16.71
CA PRO A 247 -6.36 2.12 17.22
C PRO A 247 -7.29 3.01 16.39
N MET A 248 -6.78 4.13 15.85
CA MET A 248 -7.59 5.01 14.99
C MET A 248 -8.03 4.33 13.69
N ILE A 249 -7.14 3.56 13.04
CA ILE A 249 -7.47 2.79 11.83
C ILE A 249 -8.50 1.70 12.12
N VAL A 250 -8.40 1.07 13.29
CA VAL A 250 -9.36 0.05 13.74
C VAL A 250 -10.74 0.68 13.95
N GLU A 251 -10.82 1.81 14.65
CA GLU A 251 -12.07 2.51 14.93
C GLU A 251 -12.77 2.98 13.64
N TRP A 252 -12.02 3.50 12.66
CA TRP A 252 -12.61 4.02 11.42
C TRP A 252 -13.07 2.94 10.43
N ASN A 253 -12.49 1.74 10.48
CA ASN A 253 -12.86 0.65 9.57
C ASN A 253 -13.93 -0.28 10.15
N SER A 254 -14.50 0.03 11.32
CA SER A 254 -15.60 -0.76 11.86
C SER A 254 -16.88 0.07 12.03
N PRO A 255 -17.97 -0.30 11.32
CA PRO A 255 -19.30 0.16 11.67
C PRO A 255 -19.93 -0.58 12.86
N LEU A 256 -19.22 -1.48 13.57
CA LEU A 256 -19.81 -2.45 14.52
C LEU A 256 -19.03 -2.73 15.82
N ILE A 257 -17.97 -1.99 16.19
CA ILE A 257 -17.23 -2.26 17.44
C ILE A 257 -18.00 -1.70 18.66
N GLU A 258 -18.89 -2.51 19.23
CA GLU A 258 -19.20 -2.49 20.66
C GLU A 258 -18.75 -3.83 21.27
N GLY A 259 -17.94 -3.80 22.34
CA GLY A 259 -17.62 -4.98 23.17
C GLY A 259 -16.27 -5.67 22.92
N GLU A 260 -16.18 -6.97 23.27
CA GLU A 260 -14.97 -7.80 23.44
C GLU A 260 -14.07 -7.97 22.19
N ILE A 261 -14.48 -7.45 21.03
CA ILE A 261 -13.77 -7.56 19.73
C ILE A 261 -12.54 -6.64 19.65
N GLU A 262 -12.51 -5.56 20.43
CA GLU A 262 -11.35 -4.65 20.53
C GLU A 262 -10.09 -5.42 20.99
N TYR A 263 -10.24 -6.37 21.91
CA TYR A 263 -9.15 -7.21 22.41
C TYR A 263 -8.60 -8.17 21.37
N PHE A 264 -9.43 -8.70 20.46
CA PHE A 264 -9.00 -9.61 19.41
C PHE A 264 -8.12 -8.92 18.36
N LEU A 265 -8.46 -7.68 17.99
CA LEU A 265 -7.65 -6.87 17.07
C LEU A 265 -6.30 -6.49 17.69
N TRP A 266 -6.26 -6.19 19.00
CA TRP A 266 -5.00 -5.99 19.73
C TRP A 266 -4.14 -7.26 19.78
N ILE A 267 -4.76 -8.43 20.02
CA ILE A 267 -4.06 -9.72 20.00
C ILE A 267 -3.50 -10.01 18.61
N GLU A 268 -4.23 -9.71 17.53
CA GLU A 268 -3.77 -9.87 16.16
C GLU A 268 -2.68 -8.86 15.78
N VAL A 269 -2.77 -7.59 16.19
CA VAL A 269 -1.67 -6.62 16.07
C VAL A 269 -0.43 -7.15 16.78
N ILE A 270 -0.57 -7.67 18.01
CA ILE A 270 0.54 -8.24 18.78
C ILE A 270 1.10 -9.51 18.13
N LEU A 271 0.26 -10.39 17.59
CA LEU A 271 0.67 -11.61 16.87
C LEU A 271 1.36 -11.27 15.56
N THR A 272 0.89 -10.26 14.84
CA THR A 272 1.51 -9.74 13.61
C THR A 272 2.86 -9.13 13.92
N LEU A 273 2.91 -8.28 14.95
CA LEU A 273 4.15 -7.70 15.46
C LEU A 273 5.12 -8.80 15.88
N TYR A 274 4.66 -9.83 16.61
CA TYR A 274 5.46 -10.95 17.06
C TYR A 274 5.96 -11.82 15.89
N ALA A 275 5.10 -12.18 14.95
CA ALA A 275 5.42 -13.00 13.78
C ALA A 275 6.43 -12.30 12.86
N ILE A 276 6.23 -11.01 12.58
CA ILE A 276 7.15 -10.23 11.75
C ILE A 276 8.46 -9.95 12.50
N LEU A 277 8.44 -9.67 13.82
CA LEU A 277 9.67 -9.48 14.61
C LEU A 277 10.54 -10.74 14.67
N MET A 278 9.93 -11.90 14.92
CA MET A 278 10.66 -13.14 15.18
C MET A 278 11.08 -13.87 13.90
N SER A 279 10.28 -13.79 12.83
CA SER A 279 10.49 -14.60 11.63
C SER A 279 11.17 -13.85 10.47
N LYS A 280 11.52 -12.56 10.64
CA LYS A 280 12.11 -11.70 9.59
C LYS A 280 11.32 -11.70 8.28
N LEU A 281 9.99 -11.74 8.39
CA LEU A 281 9.09 -11.89 7.26
C LEU A 281 9.14 -10.66 6.33
N THR A 282 8.96 -10.94 5.05
CA THR A 282 8.73 -9.97 3.99
C THR A 282 7.36 -9.30 4.17
N ALA A 283 7.22 -8.05 3.71
CA ALA A 283 5.93 -7.34 3.72
C ALA A 283 4.82 -8.12 2.98
N ILE A 284 5.17 -8.90 1.95
CA ILE A 284 4.18 -9.72 1.23
C ILE A 284 3.80 -10.97 2.04
N GLU A 285 4.74 -11.56 2.78
CA GLU A 285 4.46 -12.71 3.64
C GLU A 285 3.55 -12.30 4.81
N GLY A 286 3.83 -11.16 5.44
CA GLY A 286 2.96 -10.57 6.45
C GLY A 286 1.56 -10.28 5.92
N TYR A 287 1.45 -9.73 4.71
CA TYR A 287 0.17 -9.50 4.03
C TYR A 287 -0.67 -10.78 3.88
N PHE A 288 -0.08 -11.86 3.35
CA PHE A 288 -0.82 -13.11 3.13
C PHE A 288 -1.16 -13.83 4.44
N ILE A 289 -0.27 -13.80 5.43
CA ILE A 289 -0.55 -14.36 6.76
C ILE A 289 -1.76 -13.65 7.38
N MET A 290 -1.85 -12.33 7.27
CA MET A 290 -2.97 -11.58 7.83
C MET A 290 -4.29 -11.80 7.10
N ILE A 291 -4.25 -11.95 5.77
CA ILE A 291 -5.44 -12.38 5.03
C ILE A 291 -5.92 -13.74 5.53
N LEU A 292 -5.00 -14.70 5.73
CA LEU A 292 -5.36 -16.03 6.23
C LEU A 292 -5.92 -16.00 7.66
N ILE A 293 -5.27 -15.26 8.57
CA ILE A 293 -5.73 -15.08 9.95
C ILE A 293 -7.12 -14.44 9.94
N GLY A 294 -7.32 -13.35 9.19
CA GLY A 294 -8.61 -12.68 9.11
C GLY A 294 -9.72 -13.61 8.58
N ILE A 295 -9.44 -14.41 7.54
CA ILE A 295 -10.40 -15.40 7.01
C ILE A 295 -10.73 -16.47 8.06
N ILE A 296 -9.73 -16.98 8.78
CA ILE A 296 -9.93 -17.99 9.83
C ILE A 296 -10.78 -17.41 10.96
N SER A 297 -10.42 -16.22 11.46
CA SER A 297 -11.12 -15.52 12.53
C SER A 297 -12.57 -15.19 12.14
N SER A 298 -12.81 -14.75 10.90
CA SER A 298 -14.16 -14.48 10.39
C SER A 298 -15.01 -15.76 10.33
N LYS A 299 -14.45 -16.87 9.85
CA LYS A 299 -15.14 -18.18 9.86
C LYS A 299 -15.43 -18.73 11.26
N LEU A 300 -14.63 -18.35 12.26
CA LEU A 300 -14.88 -18.70 13.66
C LEU A 300 -15.93 -17.80 14.32
N GLY A 301 -16.50 -16.82 13.60
CA GLY A 301 -17.47 -15.87 14.13
C GLY A 301 -16.85 -14.81 15.05
N LEU A 302 -15.51 -14.68 15.03
CA LEU A 302 -14.79 -13.64 15.78
C LEU A 302 -14.84 -12.28 15.07
N PHE A 303 -15.09 -12.30 13.75
CA PHE A 303 -15.42 -11.14 12.95
C PHE A 303 -16.79 -11.37 12.31
N ILE A 304 -17.76 -10.51 12.63
CA ILE A 304 -19.08 -10.45 11.99
C ILE A 304 -19.07 -9.33 10.96
#